data_AF-A0A1G1LSN7-F1
#
_entry.id   AF-A0A1G1LSN7-F1
#
_cell.length_a   1.000
_cell.length_b   1.000
_cell.length_c   1.000
_cell.angle_alpha   90.00
_cell.angle_beta   90.00
_cell.angle_gamma   90.00
#
_symmetry.space_group_name_H-M   'P 1'
#
loop_
_entity.id
_entity.type
_entity.pdbx_description
1 polymer ?
#
loop_
_entity_poly.entity_id
_entity_poly.type
_entity_poly.pdbx_seq_one_letter_code
_entity_poly.pdbx_strand_id
1 'polypeptide(L)'
;MNKENEVGRIEKEVQLRKQRAKDLGILEIFEKLYQKVPHYPSWIKNEHNKEHVCSLITDAVKIGDDEVKIKLRDRDYIFRFLKNNFSTPDGEFHMHGKWELYFDSKKILSLNMAYQDDEFSFGNWSVFGVSAFVEGDWIKDFQELLARIEFEDKEREKRKRENPERINKLKEDFGIE
;
A
#
# COMPACT_ATOMS: atom_id res chain seq x y z
N MET A 1 -18.82 38.12 -0.68
CA MET A 1 -17.65 37.35 -0.21
C MET A 1 -16.59 37.42 -1.29
N ASN A 2 -15.42 38.01 -1.04
CA ASN A 2 -14.41 38.28 -2.07
C ASN A 2 -13.68 36.98 -2.46
N LYS A 3 -13.41 36.75 -3.75
CA LYS A 3 -12.82 35.48 -4.27
C LYS A 3 -11.50 35.11 -3.58
N GLU A 4 -10.68 36.11 -3.24
CA GLU A 4 -9.41 35.92 -2.54
C GLU A 4 -9.56 35.32 -1.14
N ASN A 5 -10.62 35.69 -0.41
CA ASN A 5 -10.92 35.11 0.91
C ASN A 5 -11.38 33.65 0.81
N GLU A 6 -12.00 33.27 -0.30
CA GLU A 6 -12.46 31.91 -0.54
C GLU A 6 -11.29 30.97 -0.88
N VAL A 7 -10.36 31.42 -1.72
CA VAL A 7 -9.14 30.66 -2.07
C VAL A 7 -8.32 30.36 -0.82
N GLY A 8 -8.00 31.37 0.00
CA GLY A 8 -7.22 31.16 1.22
C GLY A 8 -7.90 30.24 2.24
N ARG A 9 -9.23 30.27 2.33
CA ARG A 9 -10.00 29.34 3.17
C ARG A 9 -9.89 27.90 2.66
N ILE A 10 -9.99 27.70 1.35
CA ILE A 10 -9.89 26.36 0.73
C ILE A 10 -8.49 25.79 0.91
N GLU A 11 -7.44 26.60 0.66
CA GLU A 11 -6.05 26.16 0.84
C GLU A 11 -5.78 25.72 2.28
N LYS A 12 -6.24 26.50 3.26
CA LYS A 12 -6.10 26.15 4.68
C LYS A 12 -6.79 24.82 5.01
N GLU A 13 -8.02 24.63 4.54
CA GLU A 13 -8.75 23.37 4.75
C GLU A 13 -8.02 22.18 4.09
N VAL A 14 -7.49 22.35 2.88
CA VAL A 14 -6.70 21.32 2.20
C VAL A 14 -5.46 20.95 3.02
N GLN A 15 -4.72 21.93 3.54
CA GLN A 15 -3.54 21.66 4.36
C GLN A 15 -3.90 20.94 5.66
N LEU A 16 -5.01 21.34 6.32
CA LEU A 16 -5.50 20.64 7.51
C LEU A 16 -5.83 19.18 7.22
N ARG A 17 -6.50 18.88 6.09
CA ARG A 17 -6.81 17.50 5.70
C ARG A 17 -5.56 16.68 5.38
N LYS A 18 -4.58 17.27 4.69
CA LYS A 18 -3.29 16.62 4.44
C LYS A 18 -2.57 16.32 5.75
N GLN A 19 -2.62 17.23 6.72
CA GLN A 19 -2.04 17.01 8.03
C GLN A 19 -2.76 15.89 8.79
N ARG A 20 -4.10 15.90 8.81
CA ARG A 20 -4.89 14.81 9.42
C ARG A 20 -4.55 13.44 8.82
N ALA A 21 -4.40 13.34 7.50
CA ALA A 21 -3.99 12.10 6.86
C ALA A 21 -2.63 11.60 7.38
N LYS A 22 -1.68 12.51 7.66
CA LYS A 22 -0.41 12.16 8.30
C LYS A 22 -0.61 11.72 9.75
N ASP A 23 -1.38 12.47 10.53
CA ASP A 23 -1.64 12.17 11.94
C ASP A 23 -2.35 10.82 12.13
N LEU A 24 -3.15 10.40 11.15
CA LEU A 24 -3.84 9.11 11.10
C LEU A 24 -2.98 7.95 10.56
N GLY A 25 -1.71 8.21 10.20
CA GLY A 25 -0.77 7.21 9.71
C GLY A 25 -1.04 6.71 8.28
N ILE A 26 -1.81 7.46 7.48
CA ILE A 26 -2.24 7.01 6.14
C ILE A 26 -1.04 6.71 5.23
N LEU A 27 0.04 7.48 5.31
CA LEU A 27 1.21 7.27 4.45
C LEU A 27 1.86 5.91 4.71
N GLU A 28 2.09 5.56 5.98
CA GLU A 28 2.72 4.29 6.37
C GLU A 28 1.83 3.09 6.02
N ILE A 29 0.53 3.19 6.33
CA ILE A 29 -0.45 2.13 6.02
C ILE A 29 -0.41 1.81 4.53
N PHE A 30 -0.51 2.85 3.72
CA PHE A 30 -0.56 2.66 2.29
C PHE A 30 0.81 2.20 1.79
N GLU A 31 1.93 2.79 2.18
CA GLU A 31 3.26 2.33 1.73
C GLU A 31 3.46 0.80 1.90
N LYS A 32 3.05 0.24 3.05
CA LYS A 32 3.07 -1.21 3.29
C LYS A 32 2.08 -1.98 2.40
N LEU A 33 0.90 -1.43 2.14
CA LEU A 33 -0.10 -2.04 1.27
C LEU A 33 0.31 -2.01 -0.21
N TYR A 34 1.06 -1.01 -0.68
CA TYR A 34 1.51 -0.93 -2.07
C TYR A 34 2.36 -2.15 -2.45
N GLN A 35 3.17 -2.65 -1.51
CA GLN A 35 4.01 -3.83 -1.69
C GLN A 35 3.21 -5.15 -1.79
N LYS A 36 1.91 -5.15 -1.46
CA LYS A 36 1.08 -6.35 -1.36
C LYS A 36 -0.10 -6.34 -2.34
N VAL A 37 -0.85 -5.25 -2.41
CA VAL A 37 -2.10 -5.13 -3.17
C VAL A 37 -1.97 -5.51 -4.66
N PRO A 38 -0.92 -5.08 -5.40
CA PRO A 38 -0.75 -5.48 -6.80
C PRO A 38 -0.66 -7.00 -7.01
N HIS A 39 -0.23 -7.74 -5.99
CA HIS A 39 -0.04 -9.19 -6.04
C HIS A 39 -1.26 -9.99 -5.52
N TYR A 40 -2.17 -9.37 -4.77
CA TYR A 40 -3.34 -10.08 -4.22
C TYR A 40 -4.17 -10.85 -5.26
N PRO A 41 -4.45 -10.31 -6.47
CA PRO A 41 -5.21 -11.06 -7.48
C PRO A 41 -4.57 -12.39 -7.92
N SER A 42 -3.24 -12.48 -7.90
CA SER A 42 -2.53 -13.73 -8.23
C SER A 42 -2.33 -14.61 -7.00
N TRP A 43 -2.03 -14.01 -5.85
CA TRP A 43 -1.82 -14.75 -4.60
C TRP A 43 -3.07 -15.44 -4.10
N ILE A 44 -4.25 -14.81 -4.22
CA ILE A 44 -5.50 -15.41 -3.71
C ILE A 44 -5.91 -16.67 -4.49
N LYS A 45 -5.51 -16.76 -5.76
CA LYS A 45 -5.82 -17.89 -6.67
C LYS A 45 -4.84 -19.05 -6.54
N ASN A 46 -3.66 -18.81 -5.95
CA ASN A 46 -2.61 -19.80 -5.81
C ASN A 46 -2.52 -20.25 -4.35
N GLU A 47 -2.83 -21.52 -4.07
CA GLU A 47 -2.85 -22.05 -2.70
C GLU A 47 -1.53 -21.84 -1.94
N HIS A 48 -0.39 -21.93 -2.62
CA HIS A 48 0.93 -21.71 -1.99
C HIS A 48 1.17 -20.25 -1.61
N ASN A 49 0.57 -19.31 -2.35
CA ASN A 49 0.75 -17.87 -2.08
C ASN A 49 -0.39 -17.28 -1.26
N LYS A 50 -1.51 -18.00 -1.11
CA LYS A 50 -2.70 -17.55 -0.39
C LYS A 50 -2.40 -17.19 1.06
N GLU A 51 -1.42 -17.87 1.67
CA GLU A 51 -0.97 -17.51 3.00
C GLU A 51 -0.49 -16.05 3.10
N HIS A 52 0.00 -15.42 2.03
CA HIS A 52 0.47 -14.03 2.01
C HIS A 52 -0.65 -12.99 1.87
N VAL A 53 -1.89 -13.44 1.64
CA VAL A 53 -3.08 -12.58 1.59
C VAL A 53 -3.68 -12.51 2.99
N CYS A 54 -3.89 -11.30 3.49
CA CYS A 54 -4.50 -11.10 4.81
C CYS A 54 -5.90 -11.71 4.84
N SER A 55 -6.25 -12.40 5.92
CA SER A 55 -7.57 -13.05 6.07
C SER A 55 -8.78 -12.12 5.97
N LEU A 56 -8.59 -10.79 6.15
CA LEU A 56 -9.65 -9.80 5.96
C LEU A 56 -9.96 -9.52 4.48
N ILE A 57 -9.02 -9.84 3.57
CA ILE A 57 -9.19 -9.72 2.13
C ILE A 57 -9.84 -11.00 1.62
N THR A 58 -11.14 -10.90 1.32
CA THR A 58 -11.96 -12.05 0.91
C THR A 58 -11.92 -12.29 -0.59
N ASP A 59 -11.65 -11.25 -1.38
CA ASP A 59 -11.51 -11.32 -2.83
C ASP A 59 -10.54 -10.24 -3.34
N ALA A 60 -9.90 -10.52 -4.47
CA ALA A 60 -9.04 -9.57 -5.17
C ALA A 60 -8.99 -9.90 -6.66
N VAL A 61 -9.29 -8.92 -7.50
CA VAL A 61 -9.31 -9.06 -8.95
C VAL A 61 -8.63 -7.88 -9.63
N LYS A 62 -7.86 -8.17 -10.67
CA LYS A 62 -7.32 -7.14 -11.57
C LYS A 62 -8.45 -6.72 -12.53
N ILE A 63 -8.81 -5.44 -12.53
CA ILE A 63 -9.92 -4.90 -13.35
C ILE A 63 -9.45 -3.95 -14.46
N GLY A 64 -8.16 -3.65 -14.48
CA GLY A 64 -7.48 -2.86 -15.51
C GLY A 64 -5.97 -3.05 -15.38
N ASP A 65 -5.17 -2.46 -16.28
CA ASP A 65 -3.72 -2.68 -16.30
C ASP A 65 -3.03 -2.28 -15.00
N ASP A 66 -3.46 -1.15 -14.43
CA ASP A 66 -2.96 -0.61 -13.17
C ASP A 66 -4.06 -0.52 -12.09
N GLU A 67 -5.12 -1.32 -12.21
CA GLU A 67 -6.25 -1.31 -11.29
C GLU A 67 -6.51 -2.67 -10.64
N VAL A 68 -6.58 -2.65 -9.31
CA VAL A 68 -6.92 -3.81 -8.49
C VAL A 68 -8.14 -3.47 -7.65
N LYS A 69 -9.18 -4.28 -7.81
CA LYS A 69 -10.33 -4.29 -6.90
C LYS A 69 -10.08 -5.31 -5.81
N ILE A 70 -10.21 -4.91 -4.55
CA ILE A 70 -10.23 -5.82 -3.41
C ILE A 70 -11.58 -5.79 -2.73
N LYS A 71 -11.95 -6.91 -2.11
CA LYS A 71 -13.06 -7.00 -1.18
C LYS A 71 -12.53 -7.20 0.23
N LEU A 72 -12.56 -6.13 1.01
CA LEU A 72 -12.16 -6.11 2.41
C LEU A 72 -13.40 -6.33 3.28
N ARG A 73 -13.53 -7.54 3.84
CA ARG A 73 -14.79 -8.03 4.44
C ARG A 73 -15.94 -7.98 3.44
N ASP A 74 -16.85 -7.02 3.58
CA ASP A 74 -18.03 -6.82 2.73
C ASP A 74 -17.98 -5.51 1.93
N ARG A 75 -16.84 -4.83 1.92
CA ARG A 75 -16.64 -3.54 1.24
C ARG A 75 -15.69 -3.68 0.07
N ASP A 76 -16.10 -3.12 -1.06
CA ASP A 76 -15.31 -3.07 -2.28
C ASP A 76 -14.46 -1.81 -2.31
N TYR A 77 -13.17 -1.98 -2.57
CA TYR A 77 -12.22 -0.89 -2.75
C TYR A 77 -11.48 -1.08 -4.07
N ILE A 78 -11.23 0.02 -4.78
CA ILE A 78 -10.44 0.01 -6.00
C ILE A 78 -9.16 0.80 -5.78
N PHE A 79 -8.04 0.14 -5.97
CA PHE A 79 -6.72 0.74 -6.03
C PHE A 79 -6.36 1.00 -7.49
N ARG A 80 -5.89 2.20 -7.77
CA ARG A 80 -5.35 2.58 -9.09
C ARG A 80 -3.95 3.15 -8.91
N PHE A 81 -3.01 2.66 -9.69
CA PHE A 81 -1.67 3.24 -9.76
C PHE A 81 -1.45 3.95 -11.09
N LEU A 82 -1.00 5.19 -11.06
CA LEU A 82 -0.74 5.99 -12.25
C LEU A 82 0.75 6.31 -12.27
N LYS A 83 1.48 5.78 -13.25
CA LYS A 83 2.92 6.06 -13.43
C LYS A 83 3.09 7.25 -14.37
N ASN A 84 4.01 8.14 -14.02
CA ASN A 84 4.48 9.26 -14.82
C ASN A 84 6.00 9.23 -14.83
N ASN A 85 6.59 9.31 -16.01
CA ASN A 85 8.04 9.33 -16.16
C ASN A 85 8.42 10.67 -16.78
N PHE A 86 9.49 11.29 -16.28
CA PHE A 86 10.10 12.42 -16.95
C PHE A 86 11.62 12.31 -16.94
N SER A 87 12.24 12.92 -17.93
CA SER A 87 13.69 13.09 -17.99
C SER A 87 14.02 14.56 -17.76
N THR A 88 15.00 14.83 -16.91
CA THR A 88 15.56 16.16 -16.75
C THR A 88 16.51 16.49 -17.91
N PRO A 89 16.82 17.77 -18.17
CA PRO A 89 17.70 18.17 -19.28
C PRO A 89 19.13 17.61 -19.22
N ASP A 90 19.60 17.23 -18.03
CA ASP A 90 20.90 16.57 -17.78
C ASP A 90 20.86 15.05 -18.01
N GLY A 91 19.70 14.50 -18.34
CA GLY A 91 19.51 13.10 -18.69
C GLY A 91 19.12 12.19 -17.52
N GLU A 92 18.92 12.72 -16.31
CA GLU A 92 18.40 11.90 -15.21
C GLU A 92 16.95 11.49 -15.46
N PHE A 93 16.62 10.23 -15.16
CA PHE A 93 15.30 9.68 -15.33
C PHE A 93 14.60 9.58 -13.97
N HIS A 94 13.50 10.33 -13.82
CA HIS A 94 12.72 10.36 -12.60
C HIS A 94 11.36 9.72 -12.85
N MET A 95 11.01 8.70 -12.06
CA MET A 95 9.68 8.10 -12.10
C MET A 95 8.87 8.53 -10.89
N HIS A 96 7.72 9.12 -11.17
CA HIS A 96 6.73 9.50 -10.18
C HIS A 96 5.42 8.78 -10.43
N GLY A 97 4.60 8.71 -9.40
CA GLY A 97 3.32 8.05 -9.52
C GLY A 97 2.29 8.63 -8.59
N LYS A 98 1.04 8.28 -8.87
CA LYS A 98 -0.06 8.48 -7.94
C LYS A 98 -0.67 7.15 -7.61
N TRP A 99 -0.90 6.94 -6.32
CA TRP A 99 -1.64 5.80 -5.87
C TRP A 99 -2.95 6.26 -5.25
N GLU A 100 -4.03 5.82 -5.86
CA GLU A 100 -5.37 6.30 -5.59
C GLU A 100 -6.24 5.18 -5.04
N LEU A 101 -7.08 5.54 -4.08
CA LEU A 101 -8.10 4.67 -3.52
C LEU A 101 -9.48 5.23 -3.84
N TYR A 102 -10.36 4.34 -4.28
CA TYR A 102 -11.75 4.62 -4.55
C TYR A 102 -12.65 3.74 -3.68
N PHE A 103 -13.73 4.36 -3.19
CA PHE A 103 -14.82 3.74 -2.46
C PHE A 103 -16.14 4.32 -2.97
N ASP A 104 -17.12 3.46 -3.27
CA ASP A 104 -18.40 3.85 -3.91
C ASP A 104 -18.21 4.75 -5.14
N SER A 105 -17.30 4.36 -6.03
CA SER A 105 -16.91 5.09 -7.26
C SER A 105 -16.38 6.51 -7.03
N LYS A 106 -16.09 6.90 -5.79
CA LYS A 106 -15.49 8.20 -5.45
C LYS A 106 -14.04 8.03 -5.04
N LYS A 107 -13.18 8.91 -5.52
CA LYS A 107 -11.80 8.99 -5.04
C LYS A 107 -11.78 9.53 -3.63
N ILE A 108 -11.28 8.73 -2.71
CA ILE A 108 -11.19 9.06 -1.27
C ILE A 108 -9.75 9.32 -0.83
N LEU A 109 -8.76 8.81 -1.57
CA LEU A 109 -7.34 9.05 -1.31
C LEU A 109 -6.56 9.17 -2.62
N SER A 110 -5.56 10.04 -2.64
CA SER A 110 -4.53 10.07 -3.67
C SER A 110 -3.20 10.41 -3.00
N LEU A 111 -2.22 9.54 -3.14
CA LEU A 111 -0.87 9.68 -2.61
C LEU A 111 0.11 9.89 -3.76
N ASN A 112 1.09 10.76 -3.56
CA ASN A 112 2.21 10.90 -4.48
C ASN A 112 3.30 9.91 -4.11
N MET A 113 3.81 9.22 -5.12
CA MET A 113 4.84 8.21 -4.99
C MET A 113 6.03 8.57 -5.86
N ALA A 114 7.23 8.29 -5.36
CA ALA A 114 8.47 8.44 -6.10
C ALA A 114 9.14 7.07 -6.17
N TYR A 115 9.65 6.72 -7.34
CA TYR A 115 10.50 5.56 -7.49
C TYR A 115 11.92 5.97 -7.10
N GLN A 116 12.55 5.18 -6.24
CA GLN A 116 13.96 5.30 -5.93
C GLN A 116 14.64 4.08 -6.53
N ASP A 117 15.51 4.33 -7.50
CA ASP A 117 16.41 3.31 -8.00
C ASP A 117 17.57 3.17 -7.02
N ASP A 118 17.86 1.94 -6.63
CA ASP A 118 18.99 1.62 -5.76
C ASP A 118 19.95 0.76 -6.57
N GLU A 119 21.21 1.19 -6.68
CA GLU A 119 22.24 0.49 -7.45
C GLU A 119 22.41 -0.99 -7.02
N PHE A 120 21.99 -1.34 -5.80
CA PHE A 120 22.15 -2.68 -5.23
C PHE A 120 20.83 -3.44 -5.02
N SER A 121 19.67 -2.86 -5.34
CA SER A 121 18.38 -3.52 -5.17
C SER A 121 17.38 -3.18 -6.27
N PHE A 122 16.31 -3.97 -6.39
CA PHE A 122 15.22 -3.58 -7.29
C PHE A 122 14.59 -2.31 -6.73
N GLY A 123 14.61 -1.22 -7.50
CA GLY A 123 14.10 0.06 -7.03
C GLY A 123 12.67 -0.03 -6.49
N ASN A 124 12.39 0.81 -5.50
CA ASN A 124 11.15 0.76 -4.73
C ASN A 124 10.38 2.07 -4.88
N TRP A 125 9.07 1.98 -4.79
CA TRP A 125 8.23 3.17 -4.71
C TRP A 125 7.95 3.54 -3.26
N SER A 126 8.19 4.79 -2.91
CA SER A 126 7.91 5.35 -1.59
C SER A 126 6.87 6.46 -1.65
N VAL A 127 6.04 6.56 -0.61
CA VAL A 127 5.04 7.61 -0.50
C VAL A 127 5.69 8.87 0.07
N PHE A 128 5.57 10.01 -0.63
CA PHE A 128 6.16 11.27 -0.16
C PHE A 128 5.12 12.37 0.12
N GLY A 129 3.84 12.16 -0.23
CA GLY A 129 2.84 13.18 0.04
C GLY A 129 1.40 12.79 -0.25
N VAL A 130 0.48 13.61 0.27
CA VAL A 130 -0.96 13.45 0.08
C VAL A 130 -1.45 14.48 -0.94
N SER A 131 -2.04 14.00 -2.03
CA SER A 131 -2.66 14.81 -3.08
C SER A 131 -4.14 15.02 -2.87
N ALA A 132 -4.86 14.01 -2.37
CA ALA A 132 -6.28 14.11 -2.02
C ALA A 132 -6.58 13.22 -0.81
N PHE A 133 -7.47 13.68 0.07
CA PHE A 133 -7.92 12.93 1.24
C PHE A 133 -9.34 13.33 1.63
N VAL A 134 -10.24 12.34 1.63
CA VAL A 134 -11.61 12.45 2.11
C VAL A 134 -11.72 11.56 3.34
N GLU A 135 -11.79 12.19 4.51
CA GLU A 135 -11.93 11.49 5.78
C GLU A 135 -13.25 10.69 5.83
N GLY A 136 -13.20 9.47 6.38
CA GLY A 136 -14.36 8.59 6.50
C GLY A 136 -14.05 7.26 7.17
N ASP A 137 -15.07 6.42 7.35
CA ASP A 137 -14.96 5.16 8.09
C ASP A 137 -14.00 4.14 7.45
N TRP A 138 -13.71 4.28 6.16
CA TRP A 138 -12.73 3.46 5.44
C TRP A 138 -11.36 3.47 6.12
N ILE A 139 -11.00 4.54 6.83
CA ILE A 139 -9.72 4.65 7.53
C ILE A 139 -9.54 3.52 8.54
N LYS A 140 -10.59 3.21 9.32
CA LYS A 140 -10.56 2.12 10.31
C LYS A 140 -10.36 0.77 9.65
N ASP A 141 -10.99 0.55 8.49
CA ASP A 141 -10.84 -0.70 7.74
C ASP A 141 -9.36 -0.96 7.39
N PHE A 142 -8.62 0.08 6.97
CA PHE A 142 -7.21 -0.07 6.60
C PHE A 142 -6.25 -0.07 7.79
N GLN A 143 -6.59 0.61 8.89
CA GLN A 143 -5.86 0.47 10.15
C GLN A 143 -5.96 -0.96 10.69
N GLU A 144 -7.15 -1.54 10.70
CA GLU A 144 -7.37 -2.92 11.10
C GLU A 144 -6.72 -3.92 10.13
N LEU A 145 -6.77 -3.64 8.82
CA LEU A 145 -6.08 -4.44 7.81
C LEU A 145 -4.58 -4.49 8.07
N LEU A 146 -3.94 -3.33 8.30
CA LEU A 146 -2.51 -3.29 8.58
C LEU A 146 -2.17 -4.06 9.87
N ALA A 147 -2.88 -3.79 10.96
CA ALA A 147 -2.66 -4.49 12.22
C ALA A 147 -2.78 -6.01 12.06
N ARG A 148 -3.74 -6.46 11.24
CA ARG A 148 -3.91 -7.88 10.96
C ARG A 148 -2.80 -8.46 10.10
N ILE A 149 -2.34 -7.75 9.08
CA ILE A 149 -1.18 -8.14 8.26
C ILE A 149 0.05 -8.33 9.15
N GLU A 150 0.35 -7.36 10.01
CA GLU A 150 1.51 -7.43 10.90
C GLU A 150 1.43 -8.59 11.90
N PHE A 151 0.23 -8.87 12.42
CA PHE A 151 -0.01 -10.03 13.27
C PHE A 151 0.23 -11.34 12.51
N GLU A 152 -0.35 -11.50 11.33
CA GLU A 152 -0.23 -12.73 10.53
C GLU A 152 1.20 -12.96 10.02
N ASP A 153 1.92 -11.90 9.64
CA ASP A 153 3.32 -12.00 9.24
C ASP A 153 4.22 -12.39 10.42
N LYS A 154 3.98 -11.86 11.63
CA LYS A 154 4.69 -12.29 12.85
C LYS A 154 4.44 -13.77 13.16
N GLU A 155 3.18 -14.22 13.10
CA GLU A 155 2.83 -15.63 13.33
C GLU A 155 3.44 -16.56 12.30
N ARG A 156 3.52 -16.13 11.03
CA ARG A 156 4.17 -16.90 9.97
C ARG A 156 5.66 -17.01 10.21
N GLU A 157 6.33 -15.91 10.56
CA GLU A 157 7.77 -15.94 10.86
C GLU A 157 8.07 -16.79 12.08
N LYS A 158 7.21 -16.78 13.11
CA LYS A 158 7.30 -17.70 14.25
C LYS A 158 7.22 -19.17 13.80
N ARG A 159 6.19 -19.54 13.03
CA ARG A 159 6.05 -20.90 12.48
C ARG A 159 7.26 -21.33 11.65
N LYS A 160 7.83 -20.42 10.85
CA LYS A 160 9.03 -20.69 10.04
C LYS A 160 10.27 -20.92 10.89
N ARG A 161 10.43 -20.18 12.01
CA ARG A 161 11.55 -20.35 12.94
C ARG A 161 11.44 -21.65 13.73
N GLU A 162 10.23 -22.02 14.11
CA GLU A 162 9.92 -23.22 14.89
C GLU A 162 9.75 -24.48 14.01
N ASN A 163 9.90 -24.38 12.69
CA ASN A 163 9.74 -25.50 11.77
C ASN A 163 10.87 -26.53 12.00
N PRO A 164 10.55 -27.74 12.51
CA PRO A 164 11.55 -28.75 12.84
C PRO A 164 12.38 -29.20 11.63
N GLU A 165 11.79 -29.29 10.44
CA GLU A 165 12.51 -29.68 9.21
C GLU A 165 13.56 -28.64 8.83
N ARG A 166 13.21 -27.35 8.95
CA ARG A 166 14.16 -26.26 8.71
C ARG A 166 15.26 -26.24 9.76
N ILE A 167 14.92 -26.44 11.03
CA ILE A 167 15.91 -26.50 12.12
C ILE A 167 16.85 -27.68 11.91
N ASN A 168 16.32 -28.87 11.60
CA ASN A 168 17.12 -30.06 11.32
C ASN A 168 18.03 -29.86 10.11
N LYS A 169 17.52 -29.26 9.03
CA LYS A 169 18.34 -28.92 7.87
C LYS A 169 19.45 -27.92 8.22
N LEU A 170 19.16 -26.89 9.02
CA LEU A 170 20.19 -25.96 9.49
C LEU A 170 21.22 -26.65 10.39
N LYS A 171 20.78 -27.58 11.24
CA LYS A 171 21.68 -28.41 12.05
C LYS A 171 22.61 -29.25 11.17
N GLU A 172 22.09 -29.88 10.13
CA GLU A 172 22.87 -30.64 9.15
C GLU A 172 23.83 -29.75 8.36
N ASP A 173 23.34 -28.66 7.76
CA ASP A 173 24.11 -27.74 6.90
C ASP A 173 25.25 -27.06 7.66
N PHE A 174 25.10 -26.85 8.97
CA PHE A 174 26.09 -26.16 9.81
C PHE A 174 26.79 -27.07 10.84
N GLY A 175 26.54 -28.38 10.82
CA GLY A 175 27.17 -29.36 11.72
C GLY A 175 26.89 -29.14 13.21
N ILE A 176 25.65 -28.74 13.56
CA ILE A 176 25.21 -28.48 14.93
C ILE A 176 24.39 -29.68 15.44
N GLU A 177 24.79 -30.31 16.55
CA GLU A 177 24.04 -31.41 17.21
C GLU A 177 22.80 -30.93 18.00
#